data_AF-A0A0A0B7F7-F1
#
_entry.id   AF-A0A0A0B7F7-F1
#
_cell.length_a   1.000
_cell.length_b   1.000
_cell.length_c   1.000
_cell.angle_alpha   90.00
_cell.angle_beta   90.00
_cell.angle_gamma   90.00
#
_symmetry.space_group_name_H-M   'P 1'
#
loop_
_entity.id
_entity.type
_entity.pdbx_description
1 polymer ?
#
loop_
_entity_poly.entity_id
_entity_poly.type
_entity_poly.pdbx_seq_one_letter_code
_entity_poly.pdbx_strand_id
1 'polypeptide(L)'
;MRLPLLLDVRDRLVLVVGGGPVAARRAAGLGEAGARVRVVAPEVVDALAALAALGAVTHEARRYEAGDLDGAWLVYTATGHP
;
A
#
# COMPACT_ATOMS: atom_id res chain seq x y z
N MET A 1 -25.38 5.00 -5.57
CA MET A 1 -24.82 4.56 -6.87
C MET A 1 -23.37 4.14 -6.67
N ARG A 2 -22.90 3.13 -7.41
CA ARG A 2 -21.48 2.71 -7.42
C ARG A 2 -20.99 2.74 -8.87
N LEU A 3 -19.78 3.26 -9.09
CA LEU A 3 -19.12 3.27 -10.39
C LEU A 3 -17.95 2.28 -10.35
N PRO A 4 -17.95 1.18 -11.12
CA PRO A 4 -16.79 0.32 -11.22
C PRO A 4 -15.69 1.03 -12.00
N LEU A 5 -14.44 0.94 -11.51
CA LEU A 5 -13.27 1.47 -12.18
C LEU A 5 -12.25 0.35 -12.33
N LEU A 6 -11.69 0.21 -13.54
CA LEU A 6 -10.51 -0.58 -13.81
C LEU A 6 -9.33 0.39 -13.95
N LEU A 7 -8.24 0.12 -13.24
CA LEU A 7 -7.08 0.99 -13.19
C LEU A 7 -5.86 0.21 -13.69
N ASP A 8 -5.09 0.79 -14.61
CA ASP A 8 -3.77 0.26 -14.96
C ASP A 8 -2.74 0.80 -13.98
N VAL A 9 -2.32 -0.07 -13.06
CA VAL A 9 -1.40 0.26 -11.97
C VAL A 9 0.03 -0.19 -12.25
N ARG A 10 0.30 -0.81 -13.41
CA ARG A 10 1.63 -1.32 -13.74
C ARG A 10 2.66 -0.20 -13.71
N ASP A 11 3.76 -0.44 -13.01
CA ASP A 11 4.86 0.49 -12.75
C ASP A 11 4.47 1.81 -12.07
N ARG A 12 3.22 1.96 -11.61
CA ARG A 12 2.74 3.14 -10.89
C ARG A 12 3.07 3.02 -9.40
N LEU A 13 3.51 4.12 -8.81
CA LEU A 13 3.68 4.22 -7.36
C LEU A 13 2.30 4.24 -6.69
N VAL A 14 2.03 3.23 -5.86
CA VAL A 14 0.81 3.16 -5.05
C VAL A 14 1.20 3.18 -3.58
N LEU A 15 0.71 4.17 -2.86
CA LEU A 15 0.94 4.30 -1.42
C LEU A 15 -0.16 3.58 -0.66
N VAL A 16 0.22 2.76 0.32
CA VAL A 16 -0.66 2.14 1.30
C VAL A 16 -0.29 2.65 2.68
N VAL A 17 -1.22 3.30 3.38
CA VAL A 17 -1.00 3.82 4.73
C VAL A 17 -1.69 2.90 5.74
N GLY A 18 -0.92 2.37 6.68
CA GLY A 18 -1.37 1.39 7.67
C GLY A 18 -0.81 -0.01 7.41
N GLY A 19 -0.62 -0.78 8.48
CA GLY A 19 0.05 -2.09 8.45
C GLY A 19 -0.85 -3.28 8.79
N GLY A 20 -2.16 -3.06 8.89
CA GLY A 20 -3.11 -4.11 9.28
C GLY A 20 -3.46 -5.10 8.16
N PRO A 21 -4.35 -6.06 8.44
CA PRO A 21 -4.77 -7.09 7.47
C PRO A 21 -5.39 -6.52 6.18
N VAL A 22 -6.07 -5.37 6.27
CA VAL A 22 -6.65 -4.69 5.11
C VAL A 22 -5.55 -4.15 4.19
N ALA A 23 -4.50 -3.55 4.77
CA ALA A 23 -3.35 -3.08 4.02
C ALA A 23 -2.63 -4.25 3.33
N ALA A 24 -2.40 -5.36 4.06
CA ALA A 24 -1.78 -6.57 3.51
C ALA A 24 -2.51 -7.10 2.27
N ARG A 25 -3.83 -7.26 2.34
CA ARG A 25 -4.64 -7.74 1.21
C ARG A 25 -4.59 -6.79 0.01
N ARG A 26 -4.61 -5.47 0.24
CA ARG A 26 -4.53 -4.48 -0.84
C ARG A 26 -3.15 -4.46 -1.47
N ALA A 27 -2.11 -4.44 -0.65
CA ALA A 27 -0.73 -4.42 -1.10
C ALA A 27 -0.38 -5.65 -1.93
N ALA A 28 -0.84 -6.84 -1.52
CA ALA A 28 -0.66 -8.08 -2.28
C ALA A 28 -1.24 -7.97 -3.70
N GLY A 29 -2.54 -7.65 -3.83
CA GLY A 29 -3.19 -7.57 -5.15
C GLY A 29 -2.65 -6.45 -6.04
N LEU A 30 -2.20 -5.33 -5.45
CA LEU A 30 -1.54 -4.25 -6.18
C LEU A 30 -0.15 -4.69 -6.69
N GLY A 31 0.63 -5.37 -5.87
CA GLY A 31 1.94 -5.91 -6.26
C GLY A 31 1.81 -6.96 -7.37
N GLU A 32 0.85 -7.89 -7.26
CA GLU A 32 0.52 -8.87 -8.30
C GLU A 32 0.11 -8.20 -9.63
N ALA A 33 -0.56 -7.04 -9.57
CA ALA A 33 -0.93 -6.24 -10.74
C ALA A 33 0.24 -5.41 -11.30
N GLY A 34 1.45 -5.52 -10.75
CA GLY A 34 2.66 -4.83 -11.20
C GLY A 34 2.83 -3.41 -10.66
N ALA A 35 2.09 -3.01 -9.62
CA ALA A 35 2.28 -1.72 -8.99
C ALA A 35 3.58 -1.66 -8.19
N ARG A 36 4.20 -0.48 -8.13
CA ARG A 36 5.28 -0.17 -7.20
C ARG A 36 4.66 0.20 -5.86
N VAL A 37 4.42 -0.79 -5.01
CA VAL A 37 3.71 -0.59 -3.74
C VAL A 37 4.66 -0.11 -2.65
N ARG A 38 4.33 1.04 -2.05
CA ARG A 38 4.99 1.57 -0.85
C ARG A 38 4.01 1.51 0.31
N VAL A 39 4.42 0.93 1.43
CA VAL A 39 3.63 0.83 2.65
C VAL A 39 4.27 1.70 3.72
N VAL A 40 3.50 2.60 4.32
CA VAL A 40 3.95 3.43 5.46
C VAL A 40 3.12 3.04 6.69
N ALA A 41 3.80 2.43 7.66
CA ALA A 41 3.21 2.04 8.94
C ALA A 41 4.32 1.75 9.97
N PRO A 42 4.17 2.15 11.25
CA PRO A 42 5.16 1.84 12.28
C PRO A 42 5.36 0.33 12.47
N GLU A 43 4.26 -0.40 12.41
CA GLU A 43 4.20 -1.85 12.57
C GLU A 43 3.30 -2.44 11.49
N VAL A 44 3.58 -3.68 11.11
CA VAL A 44 2.87 -4.41 10.06
C VAL A 44 2.60 -5.83 10.49
N VAL A 45 1.48 -6.40 10.01
CA VAL A 45 1.17 -7.82 10.23
C VAL A 45 2.14 -8.70 9.44
N ASP A 46 2.33 -9.94 9.91
CA ASP A 46 3.24 -10.92 9.31
C ASP A 46 3.07 -11.10 7.80
N ALA A 47 1.82 -11.08 7.32
CA ALA A 47 1.53 -11.20 5.89
C ALA A 47 2.15 -10.06 5.07
N LEU A 48 2.16 -8.83 5.58
CA LEU A 48 2.78 -7.70 4.88
C LEU A 48 4.30 -7.68 5.05
N ALA A 49 4.80 -8.10 6.21
CA ALA A 49 6.24 -8.31 6.42
C ALA A 49 6.81 -9.35 5.42
N ALA A 50 6.07 -10.43 5.17
CA ALA A 50 6.44 -11.44 4.18
C ALA A 50 6.48 -10.87 2.75
N LEU A 51 5.50 -10.04 2.36
CA LEU A 51 5.51 -9.36 1.06
C LEU A 51 6.73 -8.44 0.92
N ALA A 52 7.10 -7.72 1.97
CA ALA A 52 8.26 -6.84 1.98
C ALA A 52 9.57 -7.65 1.86
N ALA A 53 9.68 -8.77 2.60
CA ALA A 53 10.83 -9.67 2.53
C ALA A 53 11.01 -10.30 1.14
N LEU A 54 9.91 -10.54 0.41
CA LEU A 54 9.93 -11.02 -0.98
C LEU A 54 10.23 -9.91 -2.00
N GLY A 55 10.35 -8.64 -1.57
CA GLY A 55 10.52 -7.49 -2.45
C GLY A 55 9.27 -7.11 -3.24
N ALA A 56 8.12 -7.71 -2.94
CA ALA A 56 6.85 -7.40 -3.61
C ALA A 56 6.32 -6.01 -3.23
N VAL A 57 6.71 -5.49 -2.07
CA VAL A 57 6.37 -4.15 -1.58
C VAL A 57 7.57 -3.53 -0.88
N THR A 58 7.64 -2.20 -0.84
CA THR A 58 8.57 -1.47 0.03
C THR A 58 7.84 -1.08 1.31
N HIS A 59 8.37 -1.43 2.48
CA HIS A 59 7.80 -1.03 3.77
C HIS A 59 8.71 0.01 4.45
N GLU A 60 8.10 1.12 4.88
CA GLU A 60 8.72 2.12 5.73
C GLU A 60 8.12 2.07 7.14
N ALA A 61 8.95 1.64 8.09
CA ALA A 61 8.60 1.42 9.48
C ALA A 61 8.48 2.74 10.27
N ARG A 62 7.54 3.59 9.86
CA ARG A 62 7.26 4.89 10.49
C ARG A 62 5.80 5.31 10.33
N ARG A 63 5.42 6.37 11.03
CA ARG A 63 4.10 7.00 10.85
C ARG A 63 4.07 7.75 9.52
N TYR A 64 2.86 7.90 8.99
CA TYR A 64 2.59 8.78 7.87
C TYR A 64 2.93 10.23 8.23
N GLU A 65 3.55 10.93 7.29
CA GLU A 65 3.92 12.33 7.41
C GLU A 65 3.48 13.14 6.18
N ALA A 66 3.36 14.45 6.34
CA ALA A 66 3.07 15.33 5.22
C ALA A 66 4.16 15.20 4.15
N GLY A 67 3.75 15.05 2.89
CA GLY A 67 4.65 14.79 1.75
C GLY A 67 4.75 13.33 1.33
N ASP A 68 4.24 12.37 2.12
CA ASP A 68 4.24 10.96 1.71
C ASP A 68 3.40 10.67 0.46
N LEU A 69 2.43 11.54 0.18
CA LEU A 69 1.58 11.47 -1.01
C LEU A 69 2.32 11.90 -2.27
N ASP A 70 3.48 12.54 -2.16
CA ASP A 70 4.16 13.13 -3.29
C ASP A 70 4.61 12.05 -4.27
N GLY A 71 4.15 12.19 -5.52
CA GLY A 71 4.40 11.22 -6.59
C GLY A 71 3.58 9.93 -6.52
N ALA A 72 2.75 9.74 -5.47
CA ALA A 72 1.83 8.62 -5.43
C ALA A 72 0.74 8.80 -6.49
N TRP A 73 0.54 7.80 -7.34
CA TRP A 73 -0.52 7.80 -8.35
C TRP A 73 -1.87 7.42 -7.75
N LEU A 74 -1.86 6.53 -6.77
CA LEU A 74 -3.02 6.11 -6.00
C LEU A 74 -2.62 5.93 -4.53
N VAL A 75 -3.56 6.22 -3.63
CA VAL A 75 -3.38 6.10 -2.19
C VAL A 75 -4.49 5.25 -1.61
N TYR A 76 -4.12 4.26 -0.78
CA TYR A 76 -5.04 3.49 0.05
C TYR A 76 -4.77 3.76 1.52
N THR A 77 -5.76 4.31 2.22
CA THR A 77 -5.74 4.43 3.68
C THR A 77 -6.40 3.20 4.29
N ALA A 78 -5.65 2.46 5.10
CA ALA A 78 -6.09 1.26 5.80
C ALA A 78 -5.64 1.30 7.28
N THR A 79 -5.69 2.49 7.89
CA THR A 79 -5.23 2.77 9.25
C THR A 79 -6.25 2.39 10.33
N GLY A 80 -7.54 2.28 9.98
CA GLY A 80 -8.62 2.11 10.97
C GLY A 80 -8.93 3.38 11.77
N HIS A 81 -8.31 4.51 11.42
CA HIS A 81 -8.55 5.81 12.01
C HIS A 81 -9.15 6.74 10.94
N PRO A 82 -10.30 7.38 11.21
CA PRO A 82 -10.93 8.31 10.27
C PRO A 82 -10.12 9.59 10.08
#